data_AF-A0A1V5IT90-F1
#
_entry.id   AF-A0A1V5IT90-F1
#
_cell.length_a   1.000
_cell.length_b   1.000
_cell.length_c   1.000
_cell.angle_alpha   90.00
_cell.angle_beta   90.00
_cell.angle_gamma   90.00
#
_symmetry.space_group_name_H-M   'P 1'
#
loop_
_entity.id
_entity.type
_entity.pdbx_description
1 polymer ?
#
loop_
_entity_poly.entity_id
_entity_poly.type
_entity_poly.pdbx_seq_one_letter_code
_entity_poly.pdbx_strand_id
1 'polypeptide(L)'
;MTDALLIGALVVLNLYVSWRYAKTPAESDFGIFATWGMTGAAYGRDFVDCKTPLVHAWLALLAKVKRDFLTVRLLHFFTTGLPSVAYYVITKDFAGALAFLVLVHSGWLLTFHGNVGDIPAGLILLALISGNAWIVVGLLVLATLYEPKLIIATGLMVLVKYQTLLVPALVYSGMVVSALMLLRYEKREVFDWLVESSFTIPKRIQKSRKGLYPFMPGFTSTAFLYILPWLALAISARPDPLYWIPPIAFLAFQFSGKVVRQNHFIPLIAWIAAAGMKPEFVYALAATDFISSGLYLGDIWVRFYPGIASIVKDAKRVGEWMKNKPGSLWVNTMWAQIYAYSGKKPEHGMMEVVEVNTVADERRQLVNKKIITNPPIWIVTNGDASVEFDYKMYEMAARSPHFLVYKRRAQ
;
A
#
# COMPACT_ATOMS: atom_id res chain seq x y z
N MET A 1 35.59 -3.12 12.59
CA MET A 1 35.66 -2.71 11.17
C MET A 1 34.63 -3.44 10.31
N THR A 2 34.36 -4.73 10.56
CA THR A 2 33.32 -5.54 9.90
C THR A 2 31.89 -5.02 10.08
N ASP A 3 31.47 -4.63 11.29
CA ASP A 3 30.10 -4.15 11.53
C ASP A 3 29.75 -2.89 10.73
N ALA A 4 30.68 -1.92 10.66
CA ALA A 4 30.47 -0.68 9.91
C ALA A 4 30.34 -0.95 8.40
N LEU A 5 31.11 -1.92 7.88
CA LEU A 5 31.02 -2.34 6.48
C LEU A 5 29.68 -3.01 6.19
N LEU A 6 29.20 -3.88 7.08
CA LEU A 6 27.93 -4.58 6.91
C LEU A 6 26.72 -3.63 7.03
N ILE A 7 26.75 -2.68 7.97
CA ILE A 7 25.77 -1.59 8.05
C ILE A 7 25.80 -0.77 6.75
N GLY A 8 27.00 -0.38 6.30
CA GLY A 8 27.19 0.36 5.05
C GLY A 8 26.60 -0.38 3.85
N ALA A 9 26.82 -1.70 3.75
CA ALA A 9 26.27 -2.53 2.70
C ALA A 9 24.74 -2.55 2.70
N LEU A 10 24.09 -2.73 3.86
CA LEU A 10 22.63 -2.69 3.98
C LEU A 10 22.05 -1.32 3.58
N VAL A 11 22.68 -0.23 4.03
CA VAL A 11 22.25 1.14 3.71
C VAL A 11 22.39 1.42 2.22
N VAL A 12 23.53 1.06 1.61
CA VAL A 12 23.78 1.25 0.18
C VAL A 12 22.80 0.43 -0.65
N LEU A 13 22.54 -0.82 -0.26
CA LEU A 13 21.58 -1.68 -0.95
C LEU A 13 20.15 -1.15 -0.85
N ASN A 14 19.74 -0.70 0.34
CA ASN A 14 18.44 -0.09 0.56
C ASN A 14 18.28 1.18 -0.28
N LEU A 15 19.28 2.06 -0.27
CA LEU A 15 19.27 3.28 -1.08
C LEU A 15 19.22 2.95 -2.57
N TYR A 16 19.97 1.95 -3.02
CA TYR A 16 19.96 1.50 -4.41
C TYR A 16 18.55 1.11 -4.86
N VAL A 17 17.90 0.17 -4.17
CA VAL A 17 16.57 -0.32 -4.58
C VAL A 17 15.52 0.79 -4.46
N SER A 18 15.56 1.56 -3.38
CA SER A 18 14.67 2.71 -3.17
C SER A 18 14.79 3.75 -4.28
N TRP A 19 16.01 4.04 -4.73
CA TRP A 19 16.27 4.95 -5.84
C TRP A 19 15.76 4.43 -7.18
N ARG A 20 15.85 3.11 -7.42
CA ARG A 20 15.27 2.48 -8.61
C ARG A 20 13.74 2.63 -8.60
N TYR A 21 13.08 2.34 -7.48
CA TYR A 21 11.63 2.47 -7.34
C TYR A 21 11.11 3.90 -7.33
N ALA A 22 11.89 4.85 -6.84
CA ALA A 22 11.52 6.26 -6.86
C ALA A 22 11.37 6.80 -8.28
N LYS A 23 12.15 6.27 -9.23
CA LYS A 23 12.13 6.68 -10.64
C LYS A 23 11.00 6.06 -11.44
N THR A 24 10.36 5.01 -10.93
CA THR A 24 9.27 4.37 -11.66
C THR A 24 8.00 5.21 -11.54
N PRO A 25 7.19 5.30 -12.62
CA PRO A 25 5.89 5.97 -12.55
C PRO A 25 5.02 5.38 -11.43
N ALA A 26 4.29 6.25 -10.71
CA ALA A 26 3.35 5.83 -9.69
C ALA A 26 2.06 5.32 -10.33
N GLU A 27 1.53 4.19 -9.85
CA GLU A 27 0.21 3.69 -10.27
C GLU A 27 -0.93 4.28 -9.45
N SER A 28 -2.14 3.80 -9.69
CA SER A 28 -3.39 4.28 -9.08
C SER A 28 -3.38 4.29 -7.56
N ASP A 29 -3.06 3.18 -6.89
CA ASP A 29 -3.09 3.04 -5.43
C ASP A 29 -2.10 4.04 -4.81
N PHE A 30 -0.85 4.08 -5.26
CA PHE A 30 0.13 5.08 -4.80
C PHE A 30 -0.34 6.52 -5.06
N GLY A 31 -0.92 6.76 -6.24
CA GLY A 31 -1.47 8.07 -6.61
C GLY A 31 -2.51 8.55 -5.61
N ILE A 32 -3.44 7.67 -5.22
CA ILE A 32 -4.43 7.93 -4.18
C ILE A 32 -3.74 8.17 -2.84
N PHE A 33 -2.85 7.28 -2.42
CA PHE A 33 -2.19 7.38 -1.12
C PHE A 33 -1.47 8.73 -0.97
N ALA A 34 -0.76 9.15 -2.02
CA ALA A 34 0.00 10.40 -2.07
C ALA A 34 -0.86 11.65 -2.31
N THR A 35 -2.15 11.50 -2.63
CA THR A 35 -3.01 12.64 -3.04
C THR A 35 -3.03 13.75 -2.00
N TRP A 36 -3.11 13.42 -0.71
CA TRP A 36 -3.08 14.42 0.35
C TRP A 36 -1.78 15.24 0.31
N GLY A 37 -0.63 14.57 0.33
CA GLY A 37 0.68 15.23 0.30
C GLY A 37 0.93 16.05 -0.97
N MET A 38 0.52 15.50 -2.12
CA MET A 38 0.84 16.05 -3.44
C MET A 38 -0.08 17.21 -3.84
N THR A 39 -1.35 17.18 -3.44
CA THR A 39 -2.37 18.15 -3.89
C THR A 39 -2.91 19.04 -2.78
N GLY A 40 -2.68 18.68 -1.51
CA GLY A 40 -3.30 19.34 -0.36
C GLY A 40 -4.74 18.91 -0.08
N ALA A 41 -5.24 17.87 -0.76
CA ALA A 41 -6.54 17.27 -0.45
C ALA A 41 -6.57 16.70 0.97
N ALA A 42 -7.64 16.92 1.71
CA ALA A 42 -7.83 16.37 3.05
C ALA A 42 -8.63 15.06 2.98
N TYR A 43 -8.08 14.00 3.56
CA TYR A 43 -8.78 12.73 3.75
C TYR A 43 -10.08 12.95 4.53
N GLY A 44 -11.17 12.33 4.08
CA GLY A 44 -12.49 12.46 4.68
C GLY A 44 -13.27 13.72 4.34
N ARG A 45 -12.66 14.68 3.63
CA ARG A 45 -13.36 15.86 3.07
C ARG A 45 -13.37 15.85 1.55
N ASP A 46 -12.20 15.63 0.97
CA ASP A 46 -11.94 15.79 -0.47
C ASP A 46 -11.81 14.44 -1.18
N PHE A 47 -11.44 13.39 -0.44
CA PHE A 47 -11.38 12.01 -0.89
C PHE A 47 -11.43 11.06 0.32
N VAL A 48 -11.78 9.80 0.07
CA VAL A 48 -11.75 8.69 1.04
C VAL A 48 -11.03 7.50 0.39
N ASP A 49 -10.55 6.54 1.18
CA ASP A 49 -9.90 5.32 0.68
C ASP A 49 -10.39 4.08 1.43
N CYS A 50 -10.20 2.91 0.82
CA CYS A 50 -10.18 1.60 1.48
C CYS A 50 -8.98 1.40 2.42
N LYS A 51 -8.05 2.36 2.45
CA LYS A 51 -6.91 2.42 3.36
C LYS A 51 -7.12 3.43 4.47
N THR A 52 -6.40 3.24 5.56
CA THR A 52 -6.57 4.10 6.74
C THR A 52 -6.00 5.50 6.49
N PRO A 53 -6.50 6.54 7.20
CA PRO A 53 -5.93 7.88 7.14
C PRO A 53 -4.41 7.93 7.39
N LEU A 54 -3.86 6.97 8.16
CA LEU A 54 -2.44 6.93 8.48
C LEU A 54 -1.56 6.69 7.25
N VAL A 55 -2.02 5.93 6.26
CA VAL A 55 -1.30 5.72 4.99
C VAL A 55 -1.12 7.05 4.26
N HIS A 56 -2.21 7.82 4.18
CA HIS A 56 -2.20 9.13 3.52
C HIS A 56 -1.41 10.16 4.34
N ALA A 57 -1.55 10.15 5.66
CA ALA A 57 -0.83 11.04 6.56
C ALA A 57 0.69 10.80 6.48
N TRP A 58 1.11 9.53 6.38
CA TRP A 58 2.52 9.17 6.18
C TRP A 58 3.09 9.79 4.90
N LEU A 59 2.45 9.57 3.74
CA LEU A 59 2.93 10.15 2.48
C LEU A 59 2.79 11.69 2.46
N ALA A 60 1.79 12.25 3.16
CA ALA A 60 1.67 13.69 3.35
C ALA A 60 2.82 14.27 4.18
N LEU A 61 3.28 13.56 5.21
CA LEU A 61 4.45 13.94 5.98
C LEU A 61 5.71 13.94 5.10
N LEU A 62 5.92 12.90 4.30
CA LEU A 62 7.06 12.83 3.38
C LEU A 62 7.02 13.97 2.34
N ALA A 63 5.84 14.32 1.85
CA ALA A 63 5.66 15.43 0.91
C ALA A 63 5.93 16.81 1.53
N LYS A 64 6.09 16.93 2.86
CA LYS A 64 6.57 18.17 3.51
C LYS A 64 8.03 18.45 3.22
N VAL A 65 8.85 17.41 2.97
CA VAL A 65 10.25 17.59 2.58
C VAL A 65 10.30 18.21 1.19
N LYS A 66 9.63 17.59 0.23
CA LYS A 66 9.44 18.13 -1.12
C LYS A 66 8.23 17.48 -1.78
N ARG A 67 7.34 18.30 -2.35
CA ARG A 67 6.12 17.86 -3.04
C ARG A 67 6.41 17.36 -4.45
N ASP A 68 7.15 16.27 -4.55
CA ASP A 68 7.41 15.58 -5.81
C ASP A 68 7.46 14.06 -5.62
N PHE A 69 6.99 13.32 -6.62
CA PHE A 69 6.90 11.86 -6.55
C PHE A 69 8.24 11.16 -6.34
N LEU A 70 9.32 11.68 -6.92
CA LEU A 70 10.65 11.07 -6.81
C LEU A 70 11.10 11.12 -5.35
N THR A 71 11.04 12.28 -4.71
CA THR A 71 11.43 12.46 -3.31
C THR A 71 10.53 11.66 -2.37
N VAL A 72 9.21 11.76 -2.52
CA VAL A 72 8.26 11.05 -1.63
C VAL A 72 8.45 9.54 -1.71
N ARG A 73 8.58 8.97 -2.91
CA ARG A 73 8.80 7.53 -3.10
C ARG A 73 10.18 7.11 -2.59
N LEU A 74 11.22 7.88 -2.87
CA LEU A 74 12.58 7.60 -2.36
C LEU A 74 12.59 7.52 -0.84
N LEU A 75 12.00 8.51 -0.17
CA LEU A 75 11.93 8.55 1.29
C LEU A 75 11.09 7.40 1.84
N HIS A 76 9.96 7.09 1.21
CA HIS A 76 9.10 5.99 1.63
C HIS A 76 9.83 4.64 1.56
N PHE A 77 10.37 4.26 0.40
CA PHE A 77 11.07 3.00 0.24
C PHE A 77 12.35 2.94 1.08
N PHE A 78 13.09 4.05 1.17
CA PHE A 78 14.29 4.06 2.00
C PHE A 78 13.92 3.81 3.46
N THR A 79 12.86 4.46 3.96
CA THR A 79 12.40 4.29 5.34
C THR A 79 11.92 2.85 5.61
N THR A 80 11.20 2.23 4.67
CA THR A 80 10.65 0.88 4.87
C THR A 80 11.73 -0.20 4.87
N GLY A 81 12.90 0.07 4.29
CA GLY A 81 14.08 -0.79 4.41
C GLY A 81 14.93 -0.58 5.67
N LEU A 82 14.86 0.57 6.35
CA LEU A 82 15.66 0.86 7.56
C LEU A 82 15.51 -0.14 8.72
N PRO A 83 14.35 -0.79 8.94
CA PRO A 83 14.24 -1.85 9.93
C PRO A 83 15.25 -2.99 9.74
N SER A 84 15.74 -3.27 8.53
CA SER A 84 16.83 -4.24 8.32
C SER A 84 18.13 -3.83 9.00
N VAL A 85 18.47 -2.54 8.93
CA VAL A 85 19.69 -1.98 9.55
C VAL A 85 19.56 -2.04 11.06
N ALA A 86 18.40 -1.62 11.59
CA ALA A 86 18.11 -1.72 13.02
C ALA A 86 18.15 -3.17 13.52
N TYR A 87 17.59 -4.11 12.74
CA TYR A 87 17.66 -5.53 13.02
C TYR A 87 19.11 -5.99 13.16
N TYR A 88 19.97 -5.73 12.17
CA TYR A 88 21.38 -6.10 12.23
C TYR A 88 22.11 -5.46 13.42
N VAL A 89 21.87 -4.18 13.70
CA VAL A 89 22.53 -3.48 14.82
C VAL A 89 22.21 -4.15 16.16
N ILE A 90 20.97 -4.59 16.34
CA ILE A 90 20.47 -5.19 17.59
C ILE A 90 20.84 -6.68 17.70
N THR A 91 20.64 -7.46 16.64
CA THR A 91 20.76 -8.92 16.68
C THR A 91 22.12 -9.44 16.23
N LYS A 92 22.89 -8.62 15.50
CA LYS A 92 24.10 -9.01 14.76
C LYS A 92 23.88 -10.08 13.69
N ASP A 93 22.61 -10.38 13.36
CA ASP A 93 22.25 -11.30 12.29
C ASP A 93 22.11 -10.55 10.96
N PHE A 94 23.18 -10.62 10.16
CA PHE A 94 23.21 -10.03 8.83
C PHE A 94 22.29 -10.76 7.85
N ALA A 95 22.12 -12.08 8.00
CA ALA A 95 21.28 -12.87 7.11
C ALA A 95 19.81 -12.50 7.30
N GLY A 96 19.32 -12.42 8.54
CA GLY A 96 17.97 -11.93 8.82
C GLY A 96 17.74 -10.50 8.32
N ALA A 97 18.72 -9.60 8.50
CA ALA A 97 18.64 -8.23 7.99
C ALA A 97 18.54 -8.18 6.46
N LEU A 98 19.39 -8.94 5.76
CA LEU A 98 19.38 -9.01 4.30
C LEU A 98 18.08 -9.64 3.79
N ALA A 99 17.59 -10.70 4.43
CA ALA A 99 16.33 -11.34 4.09
C ALA A 99 15.17 -10.34 4.19
N PHE A 100 15.09 -9.57 5.27
CA PHE A 100 14.09 -8.51 5.41
C PHE A 100 14.20 -7.48 4.28
N LEU A 101 15.41 -6.95 4.06
CA LEU A 101 15.64 -5.88 3.08
C LEU A 101 15.27 -6.31 1.65
N VAL A 102 15.65 -7.52 1.25
CA VAL A 102 15.34 -8.08 -0.06
C VAL A 102 13.83 -8.27 -0.21
N LEU A 103 13.20 -8.92 0.76
CA LEU A 103 11.79 -9.25 0.65
C LEU A 103 10.90 -8.00 0.72
N VAL A 104 11.18 -7.05 1.63
CA VAL A 104 10.34 -5.84 1.81
C VAL A 104 10.39 -4.94 0.57
N HIS A 105 11.44 -5.08 -0.23
CA HIS A 105 11.60 -4.43 -1.52
C HIS A 105 11.41 -5.37 -2.71
N SER A 106 10.91 -6.60 -2.53
CA SER A 106 10.83 -7.55 -3.63
C SER A 106 9.83 -7.12 -4.71
N GLY A 107 10.27 -7.14 -5.96
CA GLY A 107 9.42 -6.90 -7.13
C GLY A 107 8.30 -7.95 -7.27
N TRP A 108 8.56 -9.20 -6.86
CA TRP A 108 7.56 -10.29 -6.87
C TRP A 108 6.40 -10.05 -5.91
N LEU A 109 6.65 -9.29 -4.84
CA LEU A 109 5.63 -8.88 -3.88
C LEU A 109 4.98 -7.54 -4.26
N LEU A 110 5.27 -7.02 -5.46
CA LEU A 110 4.74 -5.76 -5.98
C LEU A 110 4.99 -4.57 -5.03
N THR A 111 6.12 -4.60 -4.32
CA THR A 111 6.48 -3.59 -3.32
C THR A 111 6.63 -2.20 -3.92
N PHE A 112 7.08 -2.10 -5.17
CA PHE A 112 7.20 -0.85 -5.93
C PHE A 112 5.86 -0.13 -6.18
N HIS A 113 4.70 -0.73 -5.86
CA HIS A 113 3.43 -0.01 -5.78
C HIS A 113 3.39 1.00 -4.61
N GLY A 114 4.35 0.95 -3.67
CA GLY A 114 4.33 1.75 -2.44
C GLY A 114 3.19 1.32 -1.53
N ASN A 115 3.22 0.04 -1.21
CA ASN A 115 2.13 -0.68 -0.57
C ASN A 115 1.99 -0.31 0.91
N VAL A 116 0.80 -0.53 1.46
CA VAL A 116 0.47 -0.34 2.88
C VAL A 116 1.13 -1.38 3.80
N GLY A 117 1.59 -2.52 3.25
CA GLY A 117 2.11 -3.64 4.05
C GLY A 117 3.56 -3.52 4.51
N ASP A 118 4.35 -2.61 3.93
CA ASP A 118 5.79 -2.49 4.17
C ASP A 118 6.14 -1.81 5.50
N ILE A 119 5.44 -0.72 5.85
CA ILE A 119 5.54 -0.07 7.16
C ILE A 119 5.17 -1.05 8.28
N PRO A 120 4.01 -1.73 8.24
CA PRO A 120 3.69 -2.77 9.21
C PRO A 120 4.73 -3.89 9.29
N ALA A 121 5.27 -4.37 8.16
CA ALA A 121 6.33 -5.37 8.18
C ALA A 121 7.56 -4.87 8.97
N GLY A 122 7.96 -3.62 8.76
CA GLY A 122 9.02 -2.97 9.53
C GLY A 122 8.72 -2.89 11.02
N LEU A 123 7.51 -2.44 11.38
CA LEU A 123 7.07 -2.32 12.78
C LEU A 123 7.02 -3.70 13.47
N ILE A 124 6.53 -4.72 12.78
CA ILE A 124 6.48 -6.11 13.28
C ILE A 124 7.90 -6.65 13.48
N LEU A 125 8.83 -6.42 12.54
CA LEU A 125 10.21 -6.85 12.67
C LEU A 125 10.86 -6.23 13.92
N LEU A 126 10.70 -4.92 14.10
CA LEU A 126 11.20 -4.21 15.28
C LEU A 126 10.57 -4.74 16.58
N ALA A 127 9.28 -5.06 16.55
CA ALA A 127 8.58 -5.66 17.69
C ALA A 127 9.09 -7.09 18.01
N LEU A 128 9.49 -7.86 16.99
CA LEU A 128 10.06 -9.19 17.21
C LEU A 128 11.39 -9.11 17.98
N ILE A 129 12.22 -8.08 17.71
CA ILE A 129 13.57 -7.96 18.27
C ILE A 129 13.71 -7.03 19.50
N SER A 130 12.71 -6.21 19.81
CA SER A 130 12.86 -5.15 20.84
C SER A 130 13.10 -5.66 22.26
N GLY A 131 12.54 -6.82 22.63
CA GLY A 131 12.60 -7.37 24.00
C GLY A 131 11.77 -6.61 25.05
N ASN A 132 11.51 -5.32 24.86
CA ASN A 132 10.71 -4.47 25.76
C ASN A 132 9.21 -4.55 25.46
N ALA A 133 8.41 -4.97 26.45
CA ALA A 133 6.97 -5.18 26.27
C ALA A 133 6.19 -3.94 25.80
N TRP A 134 6.52 -2.76 26.31
CA TRP A 134 5.82 -1.52 25.96
C TRP A 134 6.16 -1.03 24.56
N ILE A 135 7.43 -1.15 24.16
CA ILE A 135 7.84 -0.86 22.78
C ILE A 135 7.15 -1.83 21.82
N VAL A 136 7.08 -3.12 22.17
CA VAL A 136 6.37 -4.12 21.36
C VAL A 136 4.90 -3.76 21.20
N VAL A 137 4.17 -3.46 22.29
CA VAL A 137 2.77 -3.06 22.21
C VAL A 137 2.60 -1.81 21.35
N GLY A 138 3.41 -0.77 21.57
CA GLY A 138 3.35 0.47 20.79
C GLY A 138 3.53 0.24 19.29
N LEU A 139 4.54 -0.55 18.91
CA LEU A 139 4.80 -0.89 17.50
C LEU A 139 3.65 -1.68 16.87
N LEU A 140 3.07 -2.66 17.60
CA LEU A 140 1.97 -3.49 17.10
C LEU A 140 0.64 -2.72 17.02
N VAL A 141 0.38 -1.79 17.94
CA VAL A 141 -0.76 -0.85 17.84
C VAL A 141 -0.61 0.00 16.59
N LEU A 142 0.56 0.61 16.37
CA LEU A 142 0.80 1.44 15.17
C LEU A 142 0.67 0.62 13.88
N ALA A 143 1.19 -0.60 13.85
CA ALA A 143 1.03 -1.50 12.70
C ALA A 143 -0.46 -1.81 12.41
N THR A 144 -1.26 -2.03 13.46
CA THR A 144 -2.69 -2.31 13.34
C THR A 144 -3.49 -1.09 12.90
N LEU A 145 -3.19 0.08 13.45
CA LEU A 145 -3.85 1.32 13.03
C LEU A 145 -3.50 1.67 11.57
N TYR A 146 -2.29 1.32 11.13
CA TYR A 146 -1.86 1.52 9.74
C TYR A 146 -2.58 0.53 8.79
N GLU A 147 -2.61 -0.77 9.12
CA GLU A 147 -3.33 -1.82 8.39
C GLU A 147 -4.21 -2.67 9.33
N PRO A 148 -5.51 -2.33 9.47
CA PRO A 148 -6.43 -2.96 10.42
C PRO A 148 -6.61 -4.47 10.24
N LYS A 149 -6.35 -5.01 9.04
CA LYS A 149 -6.39 -6.47 8.81
C LYS A 149 -5.37 -7.23 9.64
N LEU A 150 -4.35 -6.55 10.17
CA LEU A 150 -3.34 -7.16 11.04
C LEU A 150 -3.83 -7.40 12.46
N ILE A 151 -4.99 -6.87 12.88
CA ILE A 151 -5.48 -6.94 14.27
C ILE A 151 -5.44 -8.34 14.88
N ILE A 152 -5.70 -9.38 14.06
CA ILE A 152 -5.65 -10.78 14.50
C ILE A 152 -4.21 -11.21 14.74
N ALA A 153 -3.28 -10.95 13.81
CA ALA A 153 -1.87 -11.28 14.00
C ALA A 153 -1.25 -10.50 15.16
N THR A 154 -1.41 -9.17 15.17
CA THR A 154 -0.80 -8.31 16.19
C THR A 154 -1.38 -8.60 17.58
N GLY A 155 -2.69 -8.84 17.67
CA GLY A 155 -3.35 -9.28 18.91
C GLY A 155 -2.82 -10.63 19.41
N LEU A 156 -2.74 -11.64 18.54
CA LEU A 156 -2.17 -12.94 18.89
C LEU A 156 -0.69 -12.85 19.27
N MET A 157 0.08 -11.98 18.61
CA MET A 157 1.49 -11.78 18.92
C MET A 157 1.68 -11.19 20.33
N VAL A 158 0.82 -10.25 20.76
CA VAL A 158 0.82 -9.75 22.14
C VAL A 158 0.47 -10.87 23.13
N LEU A 159 -0.55 -11.67 22.83
CA LEU A 159 -1.01 -12.77 23.70
C LEU A 159 0.04 -13.89 23.85
N VAL A 160 0.68 -14.28 22.75
CA VAL A 160 1.66 -15.38 22.73
C VAL A 160 3.00 -14.97 23.33
N LYS A 161 3.48 -13.76 23.06
CA LYS A 161 4.80 -13.30 23.53
C LYS A 161 4.81 -12.89 25.00
N TYR A 162 3.66 -12.54 25.58
CA TYR A 162 3.56 -12.02 26.95
C TYR A 162 2.44 -12.70 27.76
N GLN A 163 2.43 -14.03 27.78
CA GLN A 163 1.49 -14.86 28.53
C GLN A 163 1.35 -14.49 30.03
N THR A 164 2.31 -13.76 30.60
CA THR A 164 2.35 -13.36 32.02
C THR A 164 1.77 -11.99 32.35
N LEU A 165 1.26 -11.21 31.38
CA LEU A 165 0.69 -9.90 31.66
C LEU A 165 -0.64 -9.70 30.93
N LEU A 166 -1.74 -9.87 31.68
CA LEU A 166 -3.10 -9.48 31.28
C LEU A 166 -3.16 -7.99 30.83
N VAL A 167 -2.28 -7.16 31.41
CA VAL A 167 -2.28 -5.69 31.27
C VAL A 167 -1.90 -5.21 29.86
N PRO A 168 -0.77 -5.60 29.23
CA PRO A 168 -0.48 -5.32 27.82
C PRO A 168 -1.55 -5.73 26.82
N ALA A 169 -2.19 -6.90 27.01
CA ALA A 169 -3.28 -7.35 26.15
C ALA A 169 -4.55 -6.49 26.33
N LEU A 170 -4.86 -6.12 27.57
CA LEU A 170 -5.95 -5.17 27.89
C LEU A 170 -5.65 -3.75 27.39
N VAL A 171 -4.40 -3.29 27.44
CA VAL A 171 -3.98 -1.97 26.92
C VAL A 171 -4.04 -1.98 25.40
N TYR A 172 -3.55 -3.01 24.72
CA TYR A 172 -3.67 -3.15 23.28
C TYR A 172 -5.15 -3.14 22.86
N SER A 173 -5.97 -4.00 23.48
CA SER A 173 -7.40 -4.08 23.19
C SER A 173 -8.12 -2.77 23.51
N GLY A 174 -7.80 -2.16 24.65
CA GLY A 174 -8.33 -0.87 25.09
C GLY A 174 -7.97 0.25 24.13
N MET A 175 -6.71 0.37 23.70
CA MET A 175 -6.29 1.40 22.75
C MET A 175 -6.93 1.23 21.38
N VAL A 176 -7.01 0.00 20.87
CA VAL A 176 -7.68 -0.27 19.57
C VAL A 176 -9.17 0.03 19.67
N VAL A 177 -9.85 -0.44 20.72
CA VAL A 177 -11.28 -0.20 20.93
C VAL A 177 -11.56 1.29 21.16
N SER A 178 -10.76 1.97 21.99
CA SER A 178 -10.90 3.41 22.23
C SER A 178 -10.64 4.22 20.97
N ALA A 179 -9.65 3.87 20.15
CA ALA A 179 -9.42 4.54 18.87
C ALA A 179 -10.62 4.36 17.92
N LEU A 180 -11.14 3.13 17.81
CA LEU A 180 -12.33 2.82 17.01
C LEU A 180 -13.59 3.53 17.56
N MET A 181 -13.77 3.58 18.87
CA MET A 181 -14.91 4.24 19.52
C MET A 181 -14.82 5.76 19.41
N LEU A 182 -13.66 6.36 19.62
CA LEU A 182 -13.44 7.79 19.40
C LEU A 182 -13.76 8.16 17.95
N LEU A 183 -13.30 7.37 16.99
CA LEU A 183 -13.66 7.54 15.58
C LEU A 183 -15.17 7.43 15.38
N ARG A 184 -15.83 6.45 16.01
CA ARG A 184 -17.29 6.27 15.91
C ARG A 184 -18.10 7.42 16.48
N TYR A 185 -17.67 7.99 17.61
CA TYR A 185 -18.40 9.05 18.32
C TYR A 185 -18.12 10.43 17.72
N GLU A 186 -16.86 10.78 17.46
CA GLU A 186 -16.46 12.12 16.99
C GLU A 186 -16.52 12.26 15.47
N LYS A 187 -16.38 11.15 14.75
CA LYS A 187 -16.23 11.11 13.29
C LYS A 187 -16.94 9.89 12.71
N ARG A 188 -18.22 9.71 13.04
CA ARG A 188 -19.01 8.53 12.65
C ARG A 188 -18.90 8.17 11.17
N GLU A 189 -18.90 9.16 10.30
CA GLU A 189 -18.68 8.96 8.86
C GLU A 189 -17.30 8.34 8.57
N VAL A 190 -16.22 8.81 9.21
CA VAL A 190 -14.86 8.25 9.08
C VAL A 190 -14.76 6.85 9.65
N PHE A 191 -15.48 6.57 10.73
CA PHE A 191 -15.58 5.21 11.29
C PHE A 191 -16.29 4.27 10.33
N ASP A 192 -17.45 4.66 9.80
CA ASP A 192 -18.18 3.88 8.81
C ASP A 192 -17.30 3.71 7.55
N TRP A 193 -16.54 4.74 7.15
CA TRP A 193 -15.54 4.62 6.06
C TRP A 193 -14.47 3.59 6.37
N LEU A 194 -13.82 3.66 7.54
CA LEU A 194 -12.76 2.74 7.93
C LEU A 194 -13.27 1.30 8.08
N VAL A 195 -14.42 1.12 8.74
CA VAL A 195 -14.98 -0.21 9.02
C VAL A 195 -15.58 -0.82 7.76
N GLU A 196 -16.39 -0.09 7.00
CA GLU A 196 -16.98 -0.60 5.76
C GLU A 196 -15.92 -0.85 4.69
N SER A 197 -14.92 0.01 4.54
CA SER A 197 -13.92 -0.14 3.47
C SER A 197 -12.74 -1.07 3.81
N SER A 198 -12.35 -1.16 5.10
CA SER A 198 -11.22 -2.01 5.53
C SER A 198 -11.64 -3.43 5.91
N PHE A 199 -12.86 -3.62 6.44
CA PHE A 199 -13.37 -4.93 6.87
C PHE A 199 -14.51 -5.46 5.99
N THR A 200 -15.41 -4.58 5.53
CA THR A 200 -16.61 -4.97 4.79
C THR A 200 -16.45 -4.75 3.29
N ILE A 201 -15.52 -5.44 2.62
CA ILE A 201 -15.51 -5.41 1.14
C ILE A 201 -16.90 -5.83 0.68
N PRO A 202 -17.69 -4.95 0.04
CA PRO A 202 -19.10 -5.22 -0.12
C PRO A 202 -19.29 -6.49 -0.93
N LYS A 203 -20.24 -7.34 -0.51
CA LYS A 203 -20.49 -8.67 -1.10
C LYS A 203 -20.63 -8.63 -2.64
N ARG A 204 -21.01 -7.45 -3.16
CA ARG A 204 -21.04 -7.03 -4.57
C ARG A 204 -19.67 -6.76 -5.20
N ILE A 205 -18.75 -6.02 -4.58
CA ILE A 205 -17.36 -5.87 -5.05
C ILE A 205 -16.66 -7.23 -5.01
N GLN A 206 -16.94 -8.06 -4.01
CA GLN A 206 -16.51 -9.45 -4.04
C GLN A 206 -17.14 -10.20 -5.22
N LYS A 207 -18.41 -9.98 -5.57
CA LYS A 207 -19.08 -10.61 -6.73
C LYS A 207 -18.56 -10.13 -8.08
N SER A 208 -18.25 -8.84 -8.26
CA SER A 208 -17.64 -8.31 -9.48
C SER A 208 -16.18 -8.75 -9.61
N ARG A 209 -15.43 -8.83 -8.50
CA ARG A 209 -14.10 -9.46 -8.45
C ARG A 209 -14.17 -10.99 -8.62
N LYS A 210 -15.26 -11.66 -8.21
CA LYS A 210 -15.54 -13.10 -8.44
C LYS A 210 -15.92 -13.40 -9.89
N GLY A 211 -16.44 -12.41 -10.63
CA GLY A 211 -16.77 -12.56 -12.05
C GLY A 211 -15.55 -12.85 -12.93
N LEU A 212 -14.33 -12.64 -12.42
CA LEU A 212 -13.10 -12.87 -13.17
C LEU A 212 -12.47 -14.26 -12.93
N TYR A 213 -12.73 -14.99 -11.83
CA TYR A 213 -12.00 -16.23 -11.52
C TYR A 213 -12.81 -17.31 -10.76
N PRO A 214 -13.46 -18.25 -11.46
CA PRO A 214 -14.05 -19.45 -10.84
C PRO A 214 -13.01 -20.52 -10.45
N PHE A 215 -11.80 -20.44 -11.00
CA PHE A 215 -10.64 -21.30 -10.74
C PHE A 215 -9.40 -20.45 -11.03
N MET A 216 -8.67 -20.05 -10.00
CA MET A 216 -7.69 -18.95 -9.98
C MET A 216 -6.54 -19.11 -11.03
N PRO A 217 -6.28 -18.15 -11.95
CA PRO A 217 -5.16 -18.18 -12.89
C PRO A 217 -3.99 -17.26 -12.51
N GLY A 218 -2.77 -17.79 -12.67
CA GLY A 218 -1.51 -17.11 -13.02
C GLY A 218 -0.85 -16.15 -12.02
N PHE A 219 -1.48 -15.02 -11.72
CA PHE A 219 -0.78 -13.87 -11.11
C PHE A 219 -0.69 -13.94 -9.59
N THR A 220 -1.68 -14.55 -8.92
CA THR A 220 -1.60 -14.80 -7.47
C THR A 220 -0.70 -15.97 -7.13
N SER A 221 -0.61 -17.00 -7.97
CA SER A 221 0.28 -18.14 -7.75
C SER A 221 1.75 -17.75 -7.83
N THR A 222 2.13 -16.70 -8.56
CA THR A 222 3.55 -16.33 -8.71
C THR A 222 4.17 -15.81 -7.42
N ALA A 223 3.44 -15.02 -6.60
CA ALA A 223 3.97 -14.64 -5.28
C ALA A 223 4.02 -15.80 -4.31
N PHE A 224 3.08 -16.75 -4.38
CA PHE A 224 3.17 -17.97 -3.60
C PHE A 224 4.39 -18.80 -4.02
N LEU A 225 4.59 -19.02 -5.31
CA LEU A 225 5.77 -19.72 -5.84
C LEU A 225 7.08 -19.02 -5.43
N TYR A 226 7.07 -17.69 -5.35
CA TYR A 226 8.21 -16.93 -4.85
C TYR A 226 8.40 -17.05 -3.34
N ILE A 227 7.37 -16.82 -2.52
CA ILE A 227 7.52 -16.69 -1.06
C ILE A 227 7.50 -18.04 -0.32
N LEU A 228 6.81 -19.05 -0.84
CA LEU A 228 6.63 -20.34 -0.17
C LEU A 228 7.94 -21.09 0.10
N PRO A 229 8.92 -21.17 -0.83
CA PRO A 229 10.20 -21.82 -0.54
C PRO A 229 10.91 -21.18 0.65
N TRP A 230 10.93 -19.84 0.72
CA TRP A 230 11.55 -19.10 1.81
C TRP A 230 10.78 -19.24 3.11
N LEU A 231 9.44 -19.25 3.06
CA LEU A 231 8.61 -19.53 4.22
C LEU A 231 8.85 -20.94 4.77
N ALA A 232 8.97 -21.96 3.92
CA ALA A 232 9.24 -23.33 4.34
C ALA A 232 10.62 -23.45 5.01
N LEU A 233 11.65 -22.80 4.45
CA LEU A 233 12.97 -22.73 5.05
C LEU A 233 12.96 -21.98 6.38
N ALA A 234 12.18 -20.90 6.49
CA ALA A 234 12.00 -20.16 7.74
C ALA A 234 11.30 -21.01 8.81
N ILE A 235 10.23 -21.73 8.47
CA ILE A 235 9.55 -22.67 9.39
C ILE A 235 10.51 -23.77 9.84
N SER A 236 11.31 -24.32 8.92
CA SER A 236 12.32 -25.32 9.27
C SER A 236 13.41 -24.76 10.18
N ALA A 237 13.81 -23.49 10.01
CA ALA A 237 14.80 -22.84 10.86
C ALA A 237 14.24 -22.54 12.26
N ARG A 238 12.93 -22.27 12.36
CA ARG A 238 12.23 -22.00 13.62
C ARG A 238 10.98 -22.86 13.75
N PRO A 239 11.10 -24.11 14.21
CA PRO A 239 9.96 -25.03 14.30
C PRO A 239 8.99 -24.73 15.46
N ASP A 240 9.18 -23.64 16.20
CA ASP A 240 8.31 -23.22 17.30
C ASP A 240 6.91 -22.82 16.80
N PRO A 241 5.85 -23.57 17.13
CA PRO A 241 4.49 -23.26 16.66
C PRO A 241 3.99 -21.92 17.18
N LEU A 242 4.39 -21.50 18.38
CA LEU A 242 3.94 -20.24 18.97
C LEU A 242 4.40 -19.03 18.15
N TYR A 243 5.59 -19.11 17.55
CA TYR A 243 6.10 -18.07 16.65
C TYR A 243 5.23 -17.90 15.40
N TRP A 244 4.66 -18.98 14.87
CA TRP A 244 3.92 -19.00 13.61
C TRP A 244 2.41 -18.82 13.74
N ILE A 245 1.83 -18.98 14.93
CA ILE A 245 0.39 -18.75 15.17
C ILE A 245 -0.06 -17.37 14.66
N PRO A 246 0.61 -16.24 15.02
CA PRO A 246 0.21 -14.92 14.55
C PRO A 246 0.17 -14.78 13.02
N PRO A 247 1.26 -15.06 12.27
CA PRO A 247 1.23 -14.94 10.80
C PRO A 247 0.29 -15.95 10.13
N ILE A 248 0.14 -17.17 10.66
CA ILE A 248 -0.82 -18.16 10.11
C ILE A 248 -2.26 -17.66 10.26
N ALA A 249 -2.62 -17.11 11.42
CA ALA A 249 -3.96 -16.57 11.65
C ALA A 249 -4.26 -15.38 10.72
N PHE A 250 -3.27 -14.52 10.47
CA PHE A 250 -3.39 -13.45 9.48
C PHE A 250 -3.60 -13.99 8.06
N LEU A 251 -2.83 -14.99 7.64
CA LEU A 251 -3.03 -15.64 6.35
C LEU A 251 -4.45 -16.23 6.26
N ALA A 252 -4.88 -17.00 7.27
CA ALA A 252 -6.22 -17.58 7.30
C ALA A 252 -7.32 -16.52 7.19
N PHE A 253 -7.16 -15.38 7.86
CA PHE A 253 -8.08 -14.25 7.75
C PHE A 253 -8.09 -13.62 6.34
N GLN A 254 -6.93 -13.44 5.71
CA GLN A 254 -6.86 -12.95 4.34
C GLN A 254 -7.52 -13.90 3.33
N PHE A 255 -7.28 -15.21 3.48
CA PHE A 255 -7.86 -16.24 2.61
C PHE A 255 -9.37 -16.36 2.79
N SER A 256 -9.89 -16.28 4.02
CA SER A 256 -11.34 -16.29 4.27
C SER A 256 -12.04 -15.07 3.67
N GLY A 257 -11.35 -13.92 3.65
CA GLY A 257 -11.79 -12.72 2.94
C GLY A 257 -11.76 -12.82 1.41
N LYS A 258 -11.12 -13.85 0.84
CA LYS A 258 -11.02 -14.14 -0.61
C LYS A 258 -10.44 -12.99 -1.45
N VAL A 259 -9.57 -12.15 -0.86
CA VAL A 259 -8.87 -11.07 -1.57
C VAL A 259 -7.37 -11.20 -1.31
N VAL A 260 -6.72 -12.07 -2.07
CA VAL A 260 -5.29 -12.36 -1.94
C VAL A 260 -4.55 -11.80 -3.16
N ARG A 261 -3.54 -10.98 -2.91
CA ARG A 261 -2.64 -10.39 -3.92
C ARG A 261 -1.20 -10.54 -3.41
N GLN A 262 -0.23 -10.47 -4.30
CA GLN A 262 1.20 -10.61 -3.97
C GLN A 262 1.63 -9.67 -2.82
N ASN A 263 1.13 -8.44 -2.86
CA ASN A 263 1.43 -7.39 -1.92
C ASN A 263 0.81 -7.61 -0.52
N HIS A 264 -0.18 -8.51 -0.38
CA HIS A 264 -0.79 -8.87 0.90
C HIS A 264 0.11 -9.76 1.77
N PHE A 265 1.16 -10.35 1.19
CA PHE A 265 2.16 -11.14 1.92
C PHE A 265 3.26 -10.31 2.56
N ILE A 266 3.38 -9.01 2.25
CA ILE A 266 4.49 -8.18 2.75
C ILE A 266 4.62 -8.21 4.28
N PRO A 267 3.52 -8.17 5.09
CA PRO A 267 3.67 -8.30 6.54
C PRO A 267 4.38 -9.58 6.99
N LEU A 268 4.21 -10.71 6.27
CA LEU A 268 4.82 -12.00 6.60
C LEU A 268 6.35 -11.96 6.62
N ILE A 269 6.95 -11.02 5.88
CA ILE A 269 8.39 -10.86 5.73
C ILE A 269 9.08 -10.69 7.07
N ALA A 270 8.45 -9.98 8.02
CA ALA A 270 9.02 -9.77 9.35
C ALA A 270 9.31 -11.10 10.06
N TRP A 271 8.39 -12.07 9.96
CA TRP A 271 8.55 -13.39 10.56
C TRP A 271 9.52 -14.26 9.77
N ILE A 272 9.50 -14.21 8.44
CA ILE A 272 10.47 -14.95 7.62
C ILE A 272 11.90 -14.48 7.93
N ALA A 273 12.13 -13.18 7.98
CA ALA A 273 13.43 -12.59 8.25
C ALA A 273 13.94 -12.93 9.66
N ALA A 274 13.07 -12.86 10.67
CA ALA A 274 13.44 -13.11 12.06
C ALA A 274 13.38 -14.60 12.47
N ALA A 275 13.23 -15.52 11.51
CA ALA A 275 13.21 -16.96 11.76
C ALA A 275 14.61 -17.57 11.95
N GLY A 276 15.69 -16.84 11.61
CA GLY A 276 17.07 -17.35 11.73
C GLY A 276 17.43 -18.36 10.65
N MET A 277 17.01 -18.13 9.40
CA MET A 277 17.42 -18.95 8.26
C MET A 277 18.95 -18.95 8.10
N LYS A 278 19.50 -20.08 7.66
CA LYS A 278 20.93 -20.17 7.38
C LYS A 278 21.36 -19.16 6.30
N PRO A 279 22.54 -18.54 6.41
CA PRO A 279 22.99 -17.51 5.47
C PRO A 279 22.96 -17.93 4.00
N GLU A 280 23.28 -19.19 3.68
CA GLU A 280 23.32 -19.69 2.31
C GLU A 280 21.95 -19.59 1.62
N PHE A 281 20.88 -19.87 2.36
CA PHE A 281 19.51 -19.73 1.86
C PHE A 281 19.11 -18.27 1.67
N VAL A 282 19.57 -17.38 2.54
CA VAL A 282 19.33 -15.94 2.37
C VAL A 282 20.08 -15.38 1.17
N TYR A 283 21.32 -15.82 0.93
CA TYR A 283 22.07 -15.42 -0.26
C TYR A 283 21.41 -15.95 -1.54
N ALA A 284 20.86 -17.17 -1.51
CA ALA A 284 20.07 -17.70 -2.61
C ALA A 284 18.78 -16.89 -2.86
N LEU A 285 18.08 -16.48 -1.79
CA LEU A 285 16.93 -15.57 -1.85
C LEU A 285 17.31 -14.25 -2.51
N ALA A 286 18.37 -13.60 -2.02
CA ALA A 286 18.87 -12.34 -2.58
C ALA A 286 19.22 -12.49 -4.06
N ALA A 287 20.00 -13.52 -4.42
CA ALA A 287 20.37 -13.77 -5.81
C ALA A 287 19.14 -14.00 -6.69
N THR A 288 18.17 -14.79 -6.23
CA THR A 288 16.92 -15.06 -6.95
C THR A 288 16.18 -13.76 -7.22
N ASP A 289 15.97 -12.92 -6.21
CA ASP A 289 15.25 -11.66 -6.33
C ASP A 289 15.98 -10.63 -7.22
N PHE A 290 17.29 -10.44 -7.04
CA PHE A 290 18.07 -9.52 -7.85
C PHE A 290 18.18 -9.97 -9.31
N ILE A 291 18.42 -11.25 -9.59
CA ILE A 291 18.50 -11.74 -10.98
C ILE A 291 17.12 -11.64 -11.65
N SER A 292 16.07 -12.08 -10.95
CA SER A 292 14.70 -12.05 -11.47
C SER A 292 14.08 -10.66 -11.53
N SER A 293 14.67 -9.64 -10.88
CA SER A 293 14.32 -8.23 -11.06
C SER A 293 15.15 -7.54 -12.14
N GLY A 294 16.11 -8.24 -12.76
CA GLY A 294 17.07 -7.62 -13.68
C GLY A 294 17.92 -6.57 -12.96
N LEU A 295 18.27 -6.86 -11.70
CA LEU A 295 18.93 -5.97 -10.77
C LEU A 295 18.14 -4.68 -10.51
N TYR A 296 16.82 -4.69 -10.66
CA TYR A 296 15.97 -3.49 -10.63
C TYR A 296 16.32 -2.45 -11.71
N LEU A 297 17.04 -2.84 -12.75
CA LEU A 297 17.34 -2.01 -13.92
C LEU A 297 16.19 -2.04 -14.92
N GLY A 298 16.06 -0.98 -15.72
CA GLY A 298 14.97 -0.84 -16.68
C GLY A 298 13.61 -0.55 -16.04
N ASP A 299 12.53 -0.96 -16.71
CA ASP A 299 11.15 -0.71 -16.31
C ASP A 299 10.60 -1.86 -15.46
N ILE A 300 10.50 -1.62 -14.16
CA ILE A 300 10.01 -2.62 -13.20
C ILE A 300 8.55 -3.03 -13.47
N TRP A 301 7.74 -2.10 -13.99
CA TRP A 301 6.34 -2.38 -14.32
C TRP A 301 6.26 -3.42 -15.42
N VAL A 302 7.07 -3.29 -16.48
CA VAL A 302 7.06 -4.28 -17.57
C VAL A 302 7.49 -5.66 -17.08
N ARG A 303 8.41 -5.71 -16.11
CA ARG A 303 8.96 -6.98 -15.63
C ARG A 303 7.98 -7.79 -14.77
N PHE A 304 7.28 -7.11 -13.85
CA PHE A 304 6.43 -7.79 -12.87
C PHE A 304 4.93 -7.59 -13.13
N TYR A 305 4.56 -6.59 -13.93
CA TYR A 305 3.16 -6.28 -14.23
C TYR A 305 2.98 -5.61 -15.62
N PRO A 306 3.32 -6.33 -16.72
CA PRO A 306 3.37 -5.74 -18.06
C PRO A 306 2.04 -5.16 -18.54
N GLY A 307 0.91 -5.70 -18.07
CA GLY A 307 -0.43 -5.27 -18.47
C GLY A 307 -0.79 -3.83 -18.07
N ILE A 308 -0.10 -3.24 -17.09
CA ILE A 308 -0.38 -1.88 -16.61
C ILE A 308 0.74 -0.88 -16.91
N ALA A 309 1.93 -1.35 -17.29
CA ALA A 309 3.11 -0.50 -17.48
C ALA A 309 2.87 0.67 -18.45
N SER A 310 2.19 0.40 -19.57
CA SER A 310 1.87 1.43 -20.57
C SER A 310 0.83 2.42 -20.05
N ILE A 311 -0.19 1.94 -19.33
CA ILE A 311 -1.27 2.77 -18.77
C ILE A 311 -0.72 3.72 -17.70
N VAL A 312 0.15 3.22 -16.80
CA VAL A 312 0.75 4.03 -15.75
C VAL A 312 1.63 5.15 -16.34
N LYS A 313 2.41 4.84 -17.38
CA LYS A 313 3.20 5.87 -18.10
C LYS A 313 2.30 6.92 -18.75
N ASP A 314 1.19 6.49 -19.33
CA ASP A 314 0.26 7.37 -20.02
C ASP A 314 -0.48 8.28 -19.02
N ALA A 315 -0.95 7.73 -17.90
CA ALA A 315 -1.55 8.48 -16.80
C ALA A 315 -0.61 9.55 -16.25
N LYS A 316 0.68 9.23 -16.07
CA LYS A 316 1.70 10.23 -15.70
C LYS A 316 1.76 11.37 -16.71
N ARG A 317 1.85 11.06 -18.01
CA ARG A 317 1.93 12.07 -19.08
C ARG A 317 0.68 12.96 -19.12
N VAL A 318 -0.51 12.37 -18.96
CA VAL A 318 -1.76 13.11 -18.90
C VAL A 318 -1.78 14.03 -17.69
N GLY A 319 -1.38 13.55 -16.51
CA GLY A 319 -1.24 14.38 -15.31
C GLY A 319 -0.27 15.55 -15.49
N GLU A 320 0.92 15.29 -16.06
CA GLU A 320 1.91 16.33 -16.35
C GLU A 320 1.39 17.35 -17.38
N TRP A 321 0.66 16.91 -18.41
CA TRP A 321 0.02 17.79 -19.39
C TRP A 321 -1.08 18.66 -18.76
N MET A 322 -1.83 18.10 -17.81
CA MET A 322 -2.90 18.79 -17.08
C MET A 322 -2.39 19.85 -16.09
N LYS A 323 -1.11 19.76 -15.66
CA LYS A 323 -0.52 20.63 -14.64
C LYS A 323 -0.68 22.13 -14.96
N ASN A 324 -0.48 22.50 -16.22
CA ASN A 324 -0.51 23.90 -16.67
C ASN A 324 -1.88 24.35 -17.21
N LYS A 325 -2.91 23.51 -17.12
CA LYS A 325 -4.26 23.85 -17.59
C LYS A 325 -5.04 24.53 -16.46
N PRO A 326 -5.65 25.71 -16.66
CA PRO A 326 -6.41 26.37 -15.62
C PRO A 326 -7.74 25.65 -15.35
N GLY A 327 -8.28 25.83 -14.14
CA GLY A 327 -9.57 25.28 -13.76
C GLY A 327 -9.54 23.91 -13.10
N SER A 328 -10.73 23.44 -12.76
CA SER A 328 -10.97 22.18 -12.08
C SER A 328 -10.74 20.96 -12.97
N LEU A 329 -10.29 19.87 -12.37
CA LEU A 329 -10.08 18.58 -13.05
C LEU A 329 -10.93 17.52 -12.36
N TRP A 330 -11.55 16.67 -13.16
CA TRP A 330 -12.18 15.45 -12.73
C TRP A 330 -11.63 14.25 -13.50
N VAL A 331 -11.09 13.26 -12.78
CA VAL A 331 -10.61 11.99 -13.35
C VAL A 331 -11.68 10.94 -13.11
N ASN A 332 -12.42 10.59 -14.17
CA ASN A 332 -13.51 9.62 -14.17
C ASN A 332 -12.97 8.21 -14.51
N THR A 333 -12.09 7.70 -13.65
CA THR A 333 -11.44 6.37 -13.73
C THR A 333 -10.65 6.08 -12.44
N MET A 334 -10.07 4.88 -12.28
CA MET A 334 -9.27 4.51 -11.10
C MET A 334 -7.87 5.15 -11.04
N TRP A 335 -7.43 5.79 -12.13
CA TRP A 335 -6.06 6.33 -12.29
C TRP A 335 -5.85 7.67 -11.59
N ALA A 336 -5.98 7.67 -10.27
CA ALA A 336 -5.94 8.88 -9.44
C ALA A 336 -4.56 9.55 -9.37
N GLN A 337 -3.48 8.88 -9.79
CA GLN A 337 -2.16 9.50 -9.92
C GLN A 337 -2.17 10.71 -10.86
N ILE A 338 -3.14 10.81 -11.77
CA ILE A 338 -3.32 11.97 -12.67
C ILE A 338 -3.54 13.27 -11.86
N TYR A 339 -4.28 13.22 -10.75
CA TYR A 339 -4.44 14.37 -9.86
C TYR A 339 -3.12 14.77 -9.21
N ALA A 340 -2.40 13.79 -8.67
CA ALA A 340 -1.12 14.04 -8.01
C ALA A 340 -0.04 14.56 -8.96
N TYR A 341 0.03 14.07 -10.20
CA TYR A 341 0.96 14.59 -11.23
C TYR A 341 0.55 15.97 -11.76
N SER A 342 -0.75 16.25 -11.85
CA SER A 342 -1.25 17.58 -12.24
C SER A 342 -1.16 18.62 -11.12
N GLY A 343 -0.96 18.19 -9.87
CA GLY A 343 -0.99 19.06 -8.70
C GLY A 343 -2.38 19.64 -8.42
N LYS A 344 -3.43 19.07 -9.03
CA LYS A 344 -4.81 19.53 -8.87
C LYS A 344 -5.50 18.72 -7.80
N LYS A 345 -6.13 19.43 -6.86
CA LYS A 345 -6.95 18.83 -5.83
C LYS A 345 -8.18 18.18 -6.48
N PRO A 346 -8.59 16.97 -6.06
CA PRO A 346 -9.88 16.42 -6.45
C PRO A 346 -11.01 17.30 -5.89
N GLU A 347 -11.84 17.84 -6.79
CA GLU A 347 -12.99 18.68 -6.42
C GLU A 347 -14.27 17.86 -6.20
N HIS A 348 -14.31 16.63 -6.73
CA HIS A 348 -15.49 15.77 -6.71
C HIS A 348 -15.18 14.35 -6.19
N GLY A 349 -14.54 14.23 -5.01
CA GLY A 349 -14.45 12.97 -4.29
C GLY A 349 -13.68 11.87 -5.04
N MET A 350 -12.36 11.91 -4.98
CA MET A 350 -11.49 11.19 -5.91
C MET A 350 -11.69 9.66 -5.99
N MET A 351 -12.00 9.00 -4.88
CA MET A 351 -12.25 7.55 -4.84
C MET A 351 -13.74 7.19 -4.84
N GLU A 352 -14.61 8.20 -4.90
CA GLU A 352 -16.04 7.96 -4.93
C GLU A 352 -16.53 7.46 -6.32
N VAL A 353 -15.64 7.45 -7.31
CA VAL A 353 -15.97 7.13 -8.70
C VAL A 353 -15.92 5.62 -8.99
N VAL A 354 -15.01 4.84 -8.39
CA VAL A 354 -14.86 3.40 -8.74
C VAL A 354 -15.40 2.47 -7.65
N GLU A 355 -15.00 2.64 -6.39
CA GLU A 355 -15.48 1.76 -5.31
C GLU A 355 -16.88 2.17 -4.82
N VAL A 356 -17.13 3.47 -4.57
CA VAL A 356 -18.42 3.99 -4.07
C VAL A 356 -19.58 3.83 -5.05
N ASN A 357 -19.37 4.06 -6.36
CA ASN A 357 -20.38 3.77 -7.41
C ASN A 357 -20.94 2.35 -7.31
N THR A 358 -20.12 1.44 -6.79
CA THR A 358 -20.47 0.04 -6.64
C THR A 358 -21.00 -0.35 -5.27
N VAL A 359 -20.99 0.54 -4.26
CA VAL A 359 -21.28 0.12 -2.87
C VAL A 359 -22.08 1.08 -2.02
N ALA A 360 -22.16 2.37 -2.35
CA ALA A 360 -22.88 3.37 -1.55
C ALA A 360 -23.69 4.32 -2.43
N ASP A 361 -24.96 3.98 -2.66
CA ASP A 361 -25.86 4.72 -3.56
C ASP A 361 -26.03 6.19 -3.17
N GLU A 362 -26.10 6.49 -1.86
CA GLU A 362 -26.22 7.85 -1.34
C GLU A 362 -25.00 8.73 -1.70
N ARG A 363 -23.79 8.16 -1.59
CA ARG A 363 -22.55 8.88 -1.93
C ARG A 363 -22.42 9.12 -3.43
N ARG A 364 -22.82 8.13 -4.26
CA ARG A 364 -22.92 8.32 -5.71
C ARG A 364 -23.86 9.46 -6.06
N GLN A 365 -25.03 9.55 -5.41
CA GLN A 365 -25.98 10.64 -5.63
C GLN A 365 -25.39 12.01 -5.26
N LEU A 366 -24.63 12.10 -4.16
CA LEU A 366 -23.94 13.33 -3.77
C LEU A 366 -22.89 13.77 -4.80
N VAL A 367 -22.09 12.84 -5.34
CA VAL A 367 -21.12 13.12 -6.41
C VAL A 367 -21.83 13.61 -7.67
N ASN A 368 -22.87 12.90 -8.11
CA ASN A 368 -23.65 13.27 -9.29
C ASN A 368 -24.25 14.67 -9.13
N LYS A 369 -24.85 14.96 -7.96
CA LYS A 369 -25.38 16.29 -7.65
C LYS A 369 -24.29 17.36 -7.75
N LYS A 370 -23.11 17.13 -7.15
CA LYS A 370 -21.99 18.09 -7.20
C LYS A 370 -21.53 18.36 -8.63
N ILE A 371 -21.37 17.31 -9.44
CA ILE A 371 -20.96 17.41 -10.85
C ILE A 371 -22.00 18.18 -11.68
N ILE A 372 -23.30 17.96 -11.44
CA ILE A 372 -24.37 18.69 -12.11
C ILE A 372 -24.36 20.17 -11.69
N THR A 373 -24.23 20.45 -10.38
CA THR A 373 -24.29 21.82 -9.86
C THR A 373 -23.04 22.64 -10.19
N ASN A 374 -21.87 22.01 -10.19
CA ASN A 374 -20.57 22.64 -10.39
C ASN A 374 -19.74 21.76 -11.35
N PRO A 375 -20.03 21.77 -12.65
CA PRO A 375 -19.39 20.88 -13.60
C PRO A 375 -17.89 21.20 -13.74
N PRO A 376 -17.01 20.18 -13.76
CA PRO A 376 -15.57 20.38 -13.85
C PRO A 376 -15.17 21.02 -15.19
N ILE A 377 -14.08 21.77 -15.23
CA ILE A 377 -13.59 22.36 -16.48
C ILE A 377 -12.93 21.30 -17.36
N TRP A 378 -12.23 20.34 -16.74
CA TRP A 378 -11.54 19.26 -17.43
C TRP A 378 -12.00 17.91 -16.94
N ILE A 379 -12.15 16.97 -17.85
CA ILE A 379 -12.48 15.58 -17.55
C ILE A 379 -11.46 14.66 -18.21
N VAL A 380 -10.93 13.72 -17.45
CA VAL A 380 -10.10 12.64 -17.97
C VAL A 380 -10.80 11.30 -17.73
N THR A 381 -10.90 10.48 -18.76
CA THR A 381 -11.50 9.13 -18.69
C THR A 381 -10.70 8.15 -19.54
N ASN A 382 -10.81 6.85 -19.27
CA ASN A 382 -10.21 5.78 -20.07
C ASN A 382 -11.25 4.91 -20.80
N GLY A 383 -12.51 5.35 -20.87
CA GLY A 383 -13.61 4.57 -21.47
C GLY A 383 -14.31 3.62 -20.47
N ASP A 384 -13.68 3.31 -19.34
CA ASP A 384 -14.32 2.59 -18.21
C ASP A 384 -15.08 3.55 -17.27
N ALA A 385 -15.64 4.63 -17.85
CA ALA A 385 -16.29 5.71 -17.12
C ALA A 385 -17.31 5.13 -16.14
N SER A 386 -17.07 5.31 -14.85
CA SER A 386 -17.89 4.69 -13.81
C SER A 386 -19.14 5.52 -13.50
N VAL A 387 -19.10 6.83 -13.79
CA VAL A 387 -20.24 7.76 -13.70
C VAL A 387 -20.68 8.17 -15.10
N GLU A 388 -21.98 8.00 -15.39
CA GLU A 388 -22.61 8.53 -16.61
C GLU A 388 -22.50 10.05 -16.65
N PHE A 389 -22.04 10.57 -17.78
CA PHE A 389 -21.71 11.97 -17.92
C PHE A 389 -22.25 12.54 -19.23
N ASP A 390 -22.84 13.73 -19.19
CA ASP A 390 -23.30 14.41 -20.39
C ASP A 390 -22.14 15.11 -21.11
N TYR A 391 -21.57 14.39 -22.08
CA TYR A 391 -20.49 14.89 -22.92
C TYR A 391 -20.90 16.03 -23.86
N LYS A 392 -22.20 16.37 -24.00
CA LYS A 392 -22.66 17.45 -24.91
C LYS A 392 -22.11 18.82 -24.54
N MET A 393 -21.87 19.06 -23.25
CA MET A 393 -21.28 20.31 -22.74
C MET A 393 -19.76 20.39 -22.93
N TYR A 394 -19.15 19.33 -23.49
CA TYR A 394 -17.70 19.19 -23.56
C TYR A 394 -17.24 18.98 -25.01
N GLU A 395 -15.98 19.28 -25.23
CA GLU A 395 -15.25 18.98 -26.46
C GLU A 395 -14.03 18.13 -26.11
N MET A 396 -13.65 17.22 -27.01
CA MET A 396 -12.43 16.44 -26.83
C MET A 396 -11.24 17.35 -27.10
N ALA A 397 -10.44 17.60 -26.07
CA ALA A 397 -9.29 18.50 -26.13
C ALA A 397 -7.97 17.76 -26.39
N ALA A 398 -7.87 16.51 -25.93
CA ALA A 398 -6.72 15.65 -26.19
C ALA A 398 -7.08 14.17 -26.08
N ARG A 399 -6.24 13.33 -26.68
CA ARG A 399 -6.31 11.88 -26.58
C ARG A 399 -4.91 11.31 -26.45
N SER A 400 -4.81 10.29 -25.63
CA SER A 400 -3.65 9.41 -25.46
C SER A 400 -4.08 7.96 -25.76
N PRO A 401 -3.15 6.99 -25.85
CA PRO A 401 -3.51 5.60 -26.09
C PRO A 401 -4.56 5.06 -25.13
N HIS A 402 -4.52 5.46 -23.84
CA HIS A 402 -5.39 4.94 -22.80
C HIS A 402 -6.39 5.95 -22.25
N PHE A 403 -6.19 7.26 -22.45
CA PHE A 403 -7.06 8.29 -21.89
C PHE A 403 -7.60 9.28 -22.92
N LEU A 404 -8.85 9.66 -22.74
CA LEU A 404 -9.52 10.77 -23.39
C LEU A 404 -9.60 11.95 -22.43
N VAL A 405 -9.28 13.14 -22.93
CA VAL A 405 -9.34 14.38 -22.17
C VAL A 405 -10.33 15.33 -22.80
N TYR A 406 -11.34 15.71 -22.02
CA TYR A 406 -12.40 16.61 -22.42
C TYR A 406 -12.25 17.95 -21.70
N LYS A 407 -12.63 19.02 -22.40
CA LYS A 407 -12.73 20.37 -21.87
C LYS A 407 -14.17 20.84 -21.96
N ARG A 408 -14.65 21.51 -20.92
CA ARG A 408 -15.97 22.15 -20.93
C ARG A 408 -15.96 23.26 -21.99
N ARG A 409 -16.99 23.29 -22.84
CA ARG A 409 -17.17 24.37 -23.83
C ARG A 409 -17.32 25.69 -23.08
N ALA A 410 -16.71 26.75 -23.59
CA ALA A 410 -17.03 28.09 -23.12
C ALA A 410 -18.51 28.36 -23.45
N GLN A 411 -19.28 28.79 -22.47
CA GLN A 411 -20.65 29.26 -22.69
C GLN A 411 -20.61 30.70 -23.20
#